data_AF-A3XDV0-F1
#
_entry.id   AF-A3XDV0-F1
#
_cell.length_a   1.000
_cell.length_b   1.000
_cell.length_c   1.000
_cell.angle_alpha   90.00
_cell.angle_beta   90.00
_cell.angle_gamma   90.00
#
_symmetry.space_group_name_H-M   'P 1'
#
loop_
_entity.id
_entity.type
_entity.pdbx_description
1 polymer ?
#
loop_
_entity_poly.entity_id
_entity_poly.type
_entity_poly.pdbx_seq_one_letter_code
_entity_poly.pdbx_strand_id
1 'polypeptide(L)'
;MALCASYRAGRGWLDIQRPSGRFFPLQPHFGVNRIATWAPSSGTTVNTNGMPRTAVGTVATPTLATTKLSTSMRRWRVASAASADAAAEERSAGWGCWRGNAEGLGGFTYVNRLSLVTLQATGMGFFGLYGSTAALTTTLTLSAVVNCIGIGFQRGTHTNWQLVQNDASGAPTLTDLGASFPVASTTSVLTLTLLAAPNSSEIGVRMVEEVSGAVVEFTLDTDIPVATQLLSPRNSMNNGGTAAAVGYDCSGVYVETDY
;
A
#
# COMPACT_ATOMS: atom_id res chain seq x y z
N MET A 1 -31.19 -0.33 6.60
CA MET A 1 -29.80 -0.78 6.40
C MET A 1 -29.83 -1.77 5.25
N ALA A 2 -29.15 -1.48 4.14
CA ALA A 2 -29.10 -2.39 3.00
C ALA A 2 -27.84 -3.26 3.13
N LEU A 3 -28.02 -4.57 3.11
CA LEU A 3 -26.95 -5.55 2.95
C LEU A 3 -26.89 -5.86 1.45
N CYS A 4 -25.73 -5.71 0.82
CA CYS A 4 -25.59 -5.94 -0.62
C CYS A 4 -24.31 -6.70 -0.94
N ALA A 5 -24.35 -7.52 -1.98
CA ALA A 5 -23.14 -8.05 -2.59
C ALA A 5 -22.49 -6.97 -3.46
N SER A 6 -21.18 -6.82 -3.37
CA SER A 6 -20.39 -5.94 -4.24
C SER A 6 -19.11 -6.64 -4.68
N TYR A 7 -18.53 -6.22 -5.81
CA TYR A 7 -17.21 -6.68 -6.21
C TYR A 7 -16.14 -5.68 -5.75
N ARG A 8 -15.04 -6.19 -5.19
CA ARG A 8 -13.83 -5.41 -4.89
C ARG A 8 -12.61 -6.22 -5.25
N ALA A 9 -11.73 -5.66 -6.06
CA ALA A 9 -10.54 -6.34 -6.58
C ALA A 9 -10.90 -7.69 -7.24
N GLY A 10 -11.98 -7.71 -8.04
CA GLY A 10 -12.41 -8.89 -8.79
C GLY A 10 -12.99 -10.04 -7.96
N ARG A 11 -13.31 -9.83 -6.67
CA ARG A 11 -13.98 -10.83 -5.81
C ARG A 11 -15.24 -10.29 -5.17
N GLY A 12 -16.19 -11.18 -4.87
CA GLY A 12 -17.44 -10.84 -4.20
C GLY A 12 -17.23 -10.60 -2.70
N TRP A 13 -17.78 -9.48 -2.22
CA TRP A 13 -17.80 -9.07 -0.82
C TRP A 13 -19.23 -8.81 -0.37
N LEU A 14 -19.51 -9.13 0.89
CA LEU A 14 -20.73 -8.72 1.55
C LEU A 14 -20.50 -7.33 2.14
N ASP A 15 -21.22 -6.32 1.65
CA ASP A 15 -21.07 -4.94 2.07
C ASP A 15 -22.29 -4.45 2.87
N ILE A 16 -22.01 -3.59 3.84
CA ILE A 16 -23.00 -2.83 4.61
C ILE A 16 -22.92 -1.35 4.22
N GLN A 17 -24.06 -0.78 3.83
CA GLN A 17 -24.17 0.66 3.62
C GLN A 17 -24.41 1.37 4.96
N ARG A 18 -23.50 2.27 5.34
CA ARG A 18 -23.69 3.14 6.51
C ARG A 18 -24.55 4.37 6.17
N PRO A 19 -25.13 5.08 7.17
CA PRO A 19 -25.89 6.31 6.93
C PRO A 19 -25.12 7.41 6.18
N SER A 20 -23.78 7.37 6.17
CA SER A 20 -22.93 8.24 5.37
C SER A 20 -22.95 7.93 3.86
N GLY A 21 -23.73 6.94 3.42
CA GLY A 21 -23.77 6.47 2.03
C GLY A 21 -22.60 5.56 1.64
N ARG A 22 -21.56 5.47 2.49
CA ARG A 22 -20.37 4.67 2.23
C ARG A 22 -20.60 3.18 2.50
N PHE A 23 -20.15 2.34 1.57
CA PHE A 23 -20.17 0.89 1.67
C PHE A 23 -18.90 0.37 2.34
N PHE A 24 -19.06 -0.57 3.27
CA PHE A 24 -17.96 -1.24 3.97
C PHE A 24 -18.09 -2.75 3.83
N PRO A 25 -17.00 -3.48 3.52
CA PRO A 25 -17.02 -4.93 3.57
C PRO A 25 -17.24 -5.38 5.02
N LEU A 26 -18.09 -6.39 5.20
CA LEU A 26 -18.23 -7.08 6.47
C LEU A 26 -16.99 -7.96 6.69
N GLN A 27 -16.44 -7.87 7.89
CA GLN A 27 -15.22 -8.57 8.23
C GLN A 27 -15.54 -9.96 8.78
N PRO A 28 -14.87 -11.02 8.29
CA PRO A 28 -14.93 -12.35 8.88
C PRO A 28 -14.44 -12.34 10.33
N HIS A 29 -14.82 -13.38 11.09
CA HIS A 29 -14.45 -13.49 12.50
C HIS A 29 -12.91 -13.62 12.67
N PHE A 30 -12.30 -12.79 13.53
CA PHE A 30 -10.82 -12.72 13.64
C PHE A 30 -10.18 -13.94 14.29
N GLY A 31 -10.97 -14.82 14.92
CA GLY A 31 -10.46 -16.09 15.44
C GLY A 31 -10.18 -17.12 14.35
N VAL A 32 -10.83 -17.01 13.18
CA VAL A 32 -10.64 -17.96 12.07
C VAL A 32 -9.63 -17.45 11.05
N ASN A 33 -9.66 -16.16 10.74
CA ASN A 33 -8.71 -15.55 9.80
C ASN A 33 -7.52 -14.94 10.54
N ARG A 34 -6.33 -14.96 9.94
CA ARG A 34 -5.14 -14.33 10.51
C ARG A 34 -5.04 -12.91 10.01
N ILE A 35 -5.45 -11.99 10.87
CA ILE A 35 -5.31 -10.55 10.61
C ILE A 35 -3.98 -10.04 11.13
N ALA A 36 -3.37 -9.15 10.36
CA ALA A 36 -2.24 -8.37 10.78
C ALA A 36 -2.46 -6.91 10.37
N THR A 37 -2.26 -5.98 11.30
CA THR A 37 -2.63 -4.57 11.11
C THR A 37 -1.61 -3.61 11.68
N TRP A 38 -1.51 -2.44 11.05
CA TRP A 38 -0.89 -1.25 11.61
C TRP A 38 -1.91 -0.13 11.73
N ALA A 39 -1.93 0.52 12.88
CA ALA A 39 -2.84 1.61 13.17
C ALA A 39 -2.11 2.76 13.89
N PRO A 40 -2.46 4.03 13.61
CA PRO A 40 -1.87 5.16 14.31
C PRO A 40 -2.22 5.14 15.80
N SER A 41 -1.25 5.48 16.66
CA SER A 41 -1.46 5.67 18.09
C SER A 41 -1.27 7.14 18.48
N SER A 42 -0.25 7.46 19.28
CA SER A 42 0.11 8.81 19.70
C SER A 42 1.64 9.02 19.69
N GLY A 43 2.06 10.29 19.63
CA GLY A 43 3.48 10.67 19.60
C GLY A 43 4.19 10.10 18.37
N THR A 44 5.04 9.10 18.59
CA THR A 44 5.82 8.39 17.56
C THR A 44 5.39 6.93 17.40
N THR A 45 4.34 6.49 18.12
CA THR A 45 3.93 5.10 18.21
C THR A 45 2.93 4.72 17.13
N VAL A 46 3.16 3.57 16.50
CA VAL A 46 2.21 2.87 15.62
C VAL A 46 1.85 1.56 16.29
N ASN A 47 0.56 1.32 16.51
CA ASN A 47 0.08 0.06 17.07
C ASN A 47 0.22 -1.03 16.00
N THR A 48 0.72 -2.18 16.41
CA THR A 48 0.89 -3.34 15.53
C THR A 48 0.15 -4.53 16.11
N ASN A 49 -0.47 -5.32 15.25
CA ASN A 49 -1.06 -6.61 15.57
C ASN A 49 -0.68 -7.61 14.49
N GLY A 50 -0.30 -8.84 14.86
CA GLY A 50 -0.04 -9.92 13.90
C GLY A 50 1.19 -9.77 12.99
N MET A 51 1.81 -8.58 12.89
CA MET A 51 3.06 -8.39 12.12
C MET A 51 3.97 -7.32 12.75
N PRO A 52 5.29 -7.56 12.87
CA PRO A 52 6.22 -6.58 13.40
C PRO A 52 6.42 -5.44 12.40
N ARG A 53 6.75 -4.25 12.90
CA ARG A 53 6.93 -3.03 12.09
C ARG A 53 8.24 -2.34 12.43
N THR A 54 8.91 -1.83 11.42
CA THR A 54 10.08 -0.96 11.58
C THR A 54 10.13 0.09 10.48
N ALA A 55 10.92 1.14 10.69
CA ALA A 55 11.02 2.25 9.77
C ALA A 55 12.44 2.81 9.65
N VAL A 56 12.66 3.45 8.51
CA VAL A 56 13.75 4.37 8.24
C VAL A 56 13.14 5.77 8.13
N GLY A 57 13.67 6.72 8.89
CA GLY A 57 13.12 8.07 9.01
C GLY A 57 12.34 8.30 10.30
N THR A 58 11.80 9.52 10.42
CA THR A 58 11.08 9.97 11.62
C THR A 58 9.60 9.61 11.52
N VAL A 59 9.11 8.92 12.54
CA VAL A 59 7.70 8.58 12.70
C VAL A 59 7.02 9.58 13.62
N ALA A 60 5.85 10.07 13.22
CA ALA A 60 5.01 10.91 14.08
C ALA A 60 3.53 10.58 13.84
N THR A 61 2.65 10.90 14.79
CA THR A 61 1.19 10.83 14.61
C THR A 61 0.61 12.24 14.64
N PRO A 62 0.43 12.91 13.48
CA PRO A 62 -0.06 14.27 13.45
C PRO A 62 -1.46 14.43 14.07
N THR A 63 -1.71 15.56 14.71
CA THR A 63 -3.03 15.91 15.26
C THR A 63 -4.08 15.98 14.15
N LEU A 64 -5.31 15.63 14.50
CA LEU A 64 -6.46 15.77 13.62
C LEU A 64 -6.75 17.25 13.34
N ALA A 65 -7.10 17.55 12.09
CA ALA A 65 -7.58 18.86 11.69
C ALA A 65 -8.72 18.70 10.68
N THR A 66 -9.68 19.62 10.72
CA THR A 66 -10.93 19.57 9.95
C THR A 66 -10.86 20.29 8.59
N THR A 67 -9.67 20.40 8.00
CA THR A 67 -9.45 21.19 6.78
C THR A 67 -9.51 20.37 5.49
N LYS A 68 -9.07 19.10 5.52
CA LYS A 68 -9.12 18.18 4.38
C LYS A 68 -9.19 16.72 4.83
N LEU A 69 -9.57 15.82 3.93
CA LEU A 69 -9.76 14.40 4.24
C LEU A 69 -8.52 13.76 4.89
N SER A 70 -7.32 14.00 4.34
CA SER A 70 -6.08 13.45 4.91
C SER A 70 -5.86 13.92 6.35
N THR A 71 -6.18 15.18 6.66
CA THR A 71 -5.96 15.73 8.01
C THR A 71 -7.05 15.35 9.01
N SER A 72 -8.25 15.01 8.53
CA SER A 72 -9.39 14.61 9.38
C SER A 72 -9.37 13.12 9.74
N MET A 73 -8.46 12.34 9.16
CA MET A 73 -8.24 10.93 9.53
C MET A 73 -7.09 10.80 10.52
N ARG A 74 -7.24 9.82 11.44
CA ARG A 74 -6.11 9.35 12.23
C ARG A 74 -5.08 8.76 11.27
N ARG A 75 -3.82 9.13 11.46
CA ARG A 75 -2.71 8.71 10.59
C ARG A 75 -1.39 8.79 11.34
N TRP A 76 -0.40 8.06 10.84
CA TRP A 76 0.99 8.30 11.16
C TRP A 76 1.72 8.80 9.92
N ARG A 77 2.76 9.57 10.16
CA ARG A 77 3.66 10.14 9.17
C ARG A 77 4.98 9.43 9.25
N VAL A 78 5.58 9.17 8.11
CA VAL A 78 7.00 8.83 8.01
C VAL A 78 7.67 9.89 7.14
N ALA A 79 8.70 10.53 7.68
CA ALA A 79 9.48 11.56 6.99
C ALA A 79 10.96 11.19 6.94
N SER A 80 11.61 11.44 5.80
CA SER A 80 13.05 11.24 5.67
C SER A 80 13.82 12.37 6.35
N ALA A 81 15.13 12.19 6.50
CA ALA A 81 16.03 13.31 6.70
C ALA A 81 16.01 14.26 5.48
N ALA A 82 16.51 15.48 5.65
CA ALA A 82 16.66 16.46 4.58
C ALA A 82 18.03 16.40 3.87
N SER A 83 18.86 15.40 4.16
CA SER A 83 20.10 15.14 3.43
C SER A 83 19.81 14.50 2.07
N ALA A 84 20.75 14.59 1.12
CA ALA A 84 20.69 13.78 -0.09
C ALA A 84 20.64 12.27 0.25
N ASP A 85 20.05 11.48 -0.65
CA ASP A 85 19.93 10.02 -0.54
C ASP A 85 19.29 9.57 0.78
N ALA A 86 18.21 10.26 1.17
CA ALA A 86 17.42 9.93 2.35
C ALA A 86 16.10 9.26 1.95
N ALA A 87 15.65 8.32 2.79
CA ALA A 87 14.39 7.60 2.61
C ALA A 87 13.43 7.81 3.79
N ALA A 88 12.15 7.87 3.46
CA ALA A 88 11.04 7.65 4.37
C ALA A 88 10.53 6.24 4.08
N GLU A 89 10.76 5.29 4.98
CA GLU A 89 10.39 3.91 4.75
C GLU A 89 9.74 3.31 5.99
N GLU A 90 8.71 2.51 5.77
CA GLU A 90 8.10 1.64 6.75
C GLU A 90 7.87 0.28 6.11
N ARG A 91 8.18 -0.76 6.88
CA ARG A 91 8.10 -2.15 6.43
C ARG A 91 7.74 -3.08 7.57
N SER A 92 7.23 -4.25 7.20
CA SER A 92 7.22 -5.34 8.18
C SER A 92 8.63 -5.91 8.33
N ALA A 93 9.02 -6.18 9.58
CA ALA A 93 10.26 -6.91 9.89
C ALA A 93 10.07 -8.43 9.83
N GLY A 94 8.91 -8.90 9.39
CA GLY A 94 8.57 -10.29 9.17
C GLY A 94 7.78 -10.47 7.88
N TRP A 95 7.62 -11.71 7.48
CA TRP A 95 6.78 -12.07 6.34
C TRP A 95 5.30 -11.99 6.73
N GLY A 96 4.46 -11.50 5.82
CA GLY A 96 3.03 -11.32 6.07
C GLY A 96 2.15 -12.27 5.27
N CYS A 97 2.51 -12.57 4.02
CA CYS A 97 1.70 -13.41 3.14
C CYS A 97 2.50 -13.97 1.96
N TRP A 98 1.87 -14.79 1.13
CA TRP A 98 2.38 -15.32 -0.14
C TRP A 98 1.19 -15.77 -0.98
N ARG A 99 1.40 -16.00 -2.28
CA ARG A 99 0.29 -16.46 -3.15
C ARG A 99 -0.09 -17.91 -2.89
N GLY A 100 0.87 -18.77 -2.59
CA GLY A 100 0.66 -20.21 -2.43
C GLY A 100 1.21 -21.01 -3.60
N ASN A 101 1.43 -22.31 -3.40
CA ASN A 101 1.96 -23.22 -4.41
C ASN A 101 1.22 -24.57 -4.49
N ALA A 102 0.12 -24.72 -3.74
CA ALA A 102 -0.74 -25.89 -3.76
C ALA A 102 -2.16 -25.48 -3.36
N GLU A 103 -3.16 -26.29 -3.72
CA GLU A 103 -4.56 -26.03 -3.41
C GLU A 103 -4.77 -25.75 -1.92
N GLY A 104 -5.49 -24.66 -1.63
CA GLY A 104 -5.78 -24.25 -0.25
C GLY A 104 -4.60 -23.64 0.52
N LEU A 105 -3.45 -23.38 -0.11
CA LEU A 105 -2.31 -22.71 0.53
C LEU A 105 -2.14 -21.28 0.05
N GLY A 106 -1.68 -20.41 0.96
CA GLY A 106 -1.41 -19.00 0.67
C GLY A 106 -2.69 -18.19 0.51
N GLY A 107 -2.64 -17.23 -0.42
CA GLY A 107 -3.68 -16.24 -0.59
C GLY A 107 -3.57 -15.11 0.43
N PHE A 108 -4.12 -13.96 0.08
CA PHE A 108 -4.14 -12.79 0.94
C PHE A 108 -5.18 -11.77 0.51
N THR A 109 -5.60 -10.97 1.47
CA THR A 109 -6.17 -9.63 1.24
C THR A 109 -5.24 -8.60 1.87
N TYR A 110 -4.83 -7.59 1.12
CA TYR A 110 -4.04 -6.47 1.59
C TYR A 110 -4.76 -5.15 1.33
N VAL A 111 -4.81 -4.29 2.33
CA VAL A 111 -5.33 -2.93 2.20
C VAL A 111 -4.35 -1.93 2.80
N ASN A 112 -4.09 -0.86 2.07
CA ASN A 112 -3.25 0.24 2.54
C ASN A 112 -3.87 1.56 2.14
N ARG A 113 -4.01 2.46 3.12
CA ARG A 113 -4.49 3.82 2.90
C ARG A 113 -3.40 4.83 3.18
N LEU A 114 -3.03 5.61 2.17
CA LEU A 114 -1.91 6.55 2.21
C LEU A 114 -2.22 7.90 1.58
N SER A 115 -1.40 8.89 1.88
CA SER A 115 -1.38 10.20 1.22
C SER A 115 0.03 10.78 1.23
N LEU A 116 0.38 11.56 0.23
CA LEU A 116 1.69 12.22 0.17
C LEU A 116 1.69 13.53 0.94
N VAL A 117 2.81 13.81 1.62
CA VAL A 117 2.99 15.03 2.42
C VAL A 117 4.03 15.93 1.77
N THR A 118 5.23 15.40 1.57
CA THR A 118 6.36 16.10 0.96
C THR A 118 6.95 15.21 -0.12
N LEU A 119 7.15 15.77 -1.30
CA LEU A 119 7.56 15.05 -2.50
C LEU A 119 8.64 15.86 -3.20
N GLN A 120 9.68 15.18 -3.70
CA GLN A 120 10.77 15.81 -4.44
C GLN A 120 10.63 15.57 -5.94
N ALA A 121 11.25 16.42 -6.76
CA ALA A 121 11.14 16.38 -8.21
C ALA A 121 11.79 15.14 -8.86
N THR A 122 12.72 14.49 -8.16
CA THR A 122 13.45 13.30 -8.62
C THR A 122 13.19 12.05 -7.76
N GLY A 123 12.35 12.17 -6.72
CA GLY A 123 12.09 11.09 -5.77
C GLY A 123 11.33 9.91 -6.36
N MET A 124 11.48 8.75 -5.73
CA MET A 124 10.76 7.52 -6.04
C MET A 124 9.83 7.15 -4.88
N GLY A 125 8.72 6.47 -5.16
CA GLY A 125 7.87 5.86 -4.13
C GLY A 125 7.33 4.49 -4.55
N PHE A 126 7.19 3.58 -3.58
CA PHE A 126 6.56 2.27 -3.72
C PHE A 126 5.74 1.93 -2.48
N PHE A 127 4.49 1.50 -2.67
CA PHE A 127 3.54 1.16 -1.62
C PHE A 127 2.78 -0.11 -1.99
N GLY A 128 2.88 -1.16 -1.17
CA GLY A 128 2.26 -2.45 -1.46
C GLY A 128 2.91 -3.60 -0.72
N LEU A 129 3.06 -4.72 -1.41
CA LEU A 129 3.72 -5.94 -0.95
C LEU A 129 5.04 -6.14 -1.68
N TYR A 130 6.09 -6.50 -0.94
CA TYR A 130 7.45 -6.64 -1.47
C TYR A 130 8.12 -7.92 -0.94
N GLY A 131 8.84 -8.64 -1.81
CA GLY A 131 9.57 -9.88 -1.51
C GLY A 131 10.87 -9.68 -0.73
N SER A 132 10.85 -8.81 0.29
CA SER A 132 11.98 -8.54 1.17
C SER A 132 11.44 -8.07 2.52
N THR A 133 12.15 -8.38 3.60
CA THR A 133 11.96 -7.77 4.92
C THR A 133 13.08 -6.79 5.26
N ALA A 134 14.14 -6.68 4.46
CA ALA A 134 15.22 -5.72 4.67
C ALA A 134 14.77 -4.30 4.31
N ALA A 135 15.49 -3.29 4.79
CA ALA A 135 15.29 -1.91 4.32
C ALA A 135 15.63 -1.81 2.83
N LEU A 136 14.89 -0.98 2.09
CA LEU A 136 15.21 -0.69 0.70
C LEU A 136 16.38 0.30 0.66
N THR A 137 17.16 0.25 -0.42
CA THR A 137 18.22 1.24 -0.62
C THR A 137 17.62 2.64 -0.81
N THR A 138 18.26 3.65 -0.24
CA THR A 138 17.79 5.04 -0.34
C THR A 138 17.89 5.60 -1.75
N THR A 139 18.64 4.94 -2.63
CA THR A 139 18.79 5.27 -4.06
C THR A 139 17.94 4.38 -4.97
N LEU A 140 17.00 3.60 -4.42
CA LEU A 140 16.19 2.68 -5.21
C LEU A 140 15.43 3.44 -6.29
N THR A 141 15.47 2.92 -7.51
CA THR A 141 14.65 3.40 -8.63
C THR A 141 13.51 2.43 -8.85
N LEU A 142 12.40 2.92 -9.41
CA LEU A 142 11.23 2.08 -9.63
C LEU A 142 11.53 0.90 -10.58
N SER A 143 12.45 1.08 -11.53
CA SER A 143 12.85 0.05 -12.49
C SER A 143 13.63 -1.13 -11.88
N ALA A 144 14.06 -1.03 -10.62
CA ALA A 144 14.81 -2.07 -9.91
C ALA A 144 13.97 -2.77 -8.83
N VAL A 145 12.67 -2.43 -8.74
CA VAL A 145 11.73 -3.07 -7.81
C VAL A 145 11.40 -4.46 -8.35
N VAL A 146 11.64 -5.48 -7.53
CA VAL A 146 11.46 -6.88 -7.90
C VAL A 146 10.60 -7.63 -6.89
N ASN A 147 9.97 -8.73 -7.34
CA ASN A 147 9.14 -9.59 -6.47
C ASN A 147 8.09 -8.79 -5.69
N CYS A 148 7.31 -8.00 -6.40
CA CYS A 148 6.49 -6.96 -5.78
C CYS A 148 5.13 -6.83 -6.43
N ILE A 149 4.18 -6.28 -5.69
CA ILE A 149 2.89 -5.83 -6.22
C ILE A 149 2.41 -4.64 -5.41
N GLY A 150 2.02 -3.56 -6.08
CA GLY A 150 1.58 -2.35 -5.41
C GLY A 150 1.44 -1.17 -6.35
N ILE A 151 1.51 0.04 -5.78
CA ILE A 151 1.55 1.28 -6.54
C ILE A 151 2.85 2.01 -6.30
N GLY A 152 3.29 2.79 -7.28
CA GLY A 152 4.51 3.55 -7.16
C GLY A 152 4.63 4.67 -8.18
N PHE A 153 5.75 5.36 -8.14
CA PHE A 153 6.10 6.41 -9.09
C PHE A 153 7.61 6.64 -9.12
N GLN A 154 8.07 7.25 -10.21
CA GLN A 154 9.41 7.83 -10.36
C GLN A 154 9.21 9.27 -10.81
N ARG A 155 9.52 10.24 -9.95
CA ARG A 155 9.35 11.66 -10.28
C ARG A 155 10.37 12.07 -11.34
N GLY A 156 9.93 12.95 -12.24
CA GLY A 156 10.65 13.27 -13.49
C GLY A 156 10.25 12.38 -14.67
N THR A 157 9.70 11.18 -14.41
CA THR A 157 9.21 10.25 -15.45
C THR A 157 7.69 10.12 -15.43
N HIS A 158 7.10 9.94 -14.24
CA HIS A 158 5.67 9.67 -14.09
C HIS A 158 4.92 10.89 -13.55
N THR A 159 3.86 11.29 -14.25
CA THR A 159 2.90 12.31 -13.78
C THR A 159 1.79 11.72 -12.92
N ASN A 160 1.41 10.47 -13.20
CA ASN A 160 0.36 9.70 -12.53
C ASN A 160 0.95 8.51 -11.80
N TRP A 161 0.23 8.02 -10.80
CA TRP A 161 0.59 6.80 -10.09
C TRP A 161 0.62 5.62 -11.06
N GLN A 162 1.58 4.74 -10.86
CA GLN A 162 1.72 3.51 -11.63
C GLN A 162 1.29 2.34 -10.75
N LEU A 163 0.53 1.40 -11.32
CA LEU A 163 0.50 0.03 -10.82
C LEU A 163 1.85 -0.62 -11.13
N VAL A 164 2.42 -1.33 -10.15
CA VAL A 164 3.76 -1.91 -10.22
C VAL A 164 3.65 -3.38 -9.86
N GLN A 165 4.12 -4.26 -10.72
CA GLN A 165 4.19 -5.71 -10.49
C GLN A 165 5.50 -6.28 -11.02
N ASN A 166 6.05 -7.29 -10.32
CA ASN A 166 7.20 -8.03 -10.82
C ASN A 166 7.31 -9.46 -10.26
N ASP A 167 7.83 -10.39 -11.06
CA ASP A 167 8.03 -11.82 -10.77
C ASP A 167 9.45 -12.23 -10.34
N ALA A 168 10.24 -11.32 -9.78
CA ALA A 168 11.66 -11.46 -9.40
C ALA A 168 12.68 -11.22 -10.51
N SER A 169 12.24 -11.12 -11.78
CA SER A 169 13.14 -11.03 -12.92
C SER A 169 12.89 -9.76 -13.74
N GLY A 170 13.96 -9.18 -14.28
CA GLY A 170 13.86 -8.01 -15.15
C GLY A 170 13.36 -6.75 -14.43
N ALA A 171 12.93 -5.78 -15.23
CA ALA A 171 12.29 -4.56 -14.74
C ALA A 171 10.80 -4.83 -14.48
N PRO A 172 10.18 -4.16 -13.48
CA PRO A 172 8.77 -4.33 -13.19
C PRO A 172 7.90 -3.83 -14.34
N THR A 173 6.81 -4.53 -14.58
CA THR A 173 5.72 -4.05 -15.43
C THR A 173 5.01 -2.88 -14.74
N LEU A 174 4.87 -1.77 -15.46
CA LEU A 174 4.23 -0.54 -15.00
C LEU A 174 2.96 -0.27 -15.81
N THR A 175 1.84 0.01 -15.13
CA THR A 175 0.60 0.46 -15.77
C THR A 175 0.19 1.83 -15.22
N ASP A 176 0.04 2.82 -16.10
CA ASP A 176 -0.42 4.16 -15.71
C ASP A 176 -1.88 4.12 -15.25
N LEU A 177 -2.17 4.58 -14.03
CA LEU A 177 -3.52 4.65 -13.47
C LEU A 177 -4.38 5.80 -14.05
N GLY A 178 -3.75 6.71 -14.79
CA GLY A 178 -4.39 7.81 -15.49
C GLY A 178 -4.52 9.10 -14.67
N ALA A 179 -5.06 10.14 -15.31
CA ALA A 179 -5.08 11.51 -14.79
C ALA A 179 -5.91 11.69 -13.50
N SER A 180 -6.80 10.75 -13.17
CA SER A 180 -7.53 10.73 -11.90
C SER A 180 -6.65 10.34 -10.71
N PHE A 181 -5.42 9.86 -10.95
CA PHE A 181 -4.46 9.46 -9.93
C PHE A 181 -3.13 10.22 -10.12
N PRO A 182 -3.10 11.56 -9.96
CA PRO A 182 -1.88 12.34 -10.10
C PRO A 182 -0.92 12.10 -8.92
N VAL A 183 0.39 11.98 -9.21
CA VAL A 183 1.41 11.83 -8.16
C VAL A 183 1.61 13.12 -7.39
N ALA A 184 1.61 14.27 -8.10
CA ALA A 184 1.88 15.58 -7.52
C ALA A 184 0.69 16.18 -6.74
N SER A 185 -0.09 15.34 -6.05
CA SER A 185 -1.21 15.76 -5.22
C SER A 185 -0.95 15.43 -3.74
N THR A 186 -0.79 16.45 -2.90
CA THR A 186 -0.64 16.31 -1.44
C THR A 186 -1.98 16.42 -0.69
N THR A 187 -3.08 16.45 -1.45
CA THR A 187 -4.45 16.41 -0.94
C THR A 187 -5.11 15.07 -1.17
N SER A 188 -4.61 14.29 -2.13
CA SER A 188 -5.15 12.99 -2.46
C SER A 188 -4.95 11.97 -1.34
N VAL A 189 -5.98 11.15 -1.16
CA VAL A 189 -5.97 10.01 -0.25
C VAL A 189 -6.25 8.78 -1.08
N LEU A 190 -5.36 7.82 -0.98
CA LEU A 190 -5.29 6.68 -1.85
C LEU A 190 -5.53 5.41 -1.03
N THR A 191 -6.48 4.58 -1.45
CA THR A 191 -6.70 3.24 -0.89
C THR A 191 -6.39 2.19 -1.93
N LEU A 192 -5.33 1.44 -1.70
CA LEU A 192 -4.97 0.26 -2.46
C LEU A 192 -5.60 -0.97 -1.80
N THR A 193 -6.22 -1.83 -2.59
CA THR A 193 -6.65 -3.17 -2.18
C THR A 193 -6.06 -4.19 -3.15
N LEU A 194 -5.36 -5.19 -2.61
CA LEU A 194 -4.83 -6.33 -3.35
C LEU A 194 -5.45 -7.60 -2.82
N LEU A 195 -5.77 -8.53 -3.71
CA LEU A 195 -6.34 -9.81 -3.32
C LEU A 195 -5.77 -10.93 -4.19
N ALA A 196 -5.28 -11.99 -3.55
CA ALA A 196 -4.99 -13.26 -4.19
C ALA A 196 -5.77 -14.36 -3.48
N ALA A 197 -6.49 -15.19 -4.23
CA ALA A 197 -7.02 -16.43 -3.67
C ALA A 197 -5.88 -17.43 -3.39
N PRO A 198 -6.07 -18.42 -2.51
CA PRO A 198 -5.06 -19.46 -2.28
C PRO A 198 -4.61 -20.11 -3.59
N ASN A 199 -3.28 -20.14 -3.82
CA ASN A 199 -2.65 -20.69 -5.02
C ASN A 199 -3.16 -20.11 -6.36
N SER A 200 -3.67 -18.87 -6.32
CA SER A 200 -4.15 -18.18 -7.52
C SER A 200 -3.01 -17.80 -8.45
N SER A 201 -3.21 -18.03 -9.75
CA SER A 201 -2.38 -17.45 -10.82
C SER A 201 -2.69 -15.98 -11.08
N GLU A 202 -3.68 -15.41 -10.39
CA GLU A 202 -4.13 -14.05 -10.55
C GLU A 202 -4.07 -13.25 -9.25
N ILE A 203 -3.81 -11.95 -9.36
CA ILE A 203 -3.99 -10.97 -8.29
C ILE A 203 -5.01 -9.91 -8.75
N GLY A 204 -6.08 -9.75 -7.98
CA GLY A 204 -7.01 -8.65 -8.13
C GLY A 204 -6.45 -7.38 -7.48
N VAL A 205 -6.58 -6.25 -8.18
CA VAL A 205 -6.17 -4.94 -7.70
C VAL A 205 -7.34 -3.98 -7.79
N ARG A 206 -7.52 -3.18 -6.75
CA ARG A 206 -8.47 -2.07 -6.73
C ARG A 206 -7.81 -0.84 -6.14
N MET A 207 -7.88 0.26 -6.88
CA MET A 207 -7.39 1.55 -6.46
C MET A 207 -8.53 2.54 -6.31
N VAL A 208 -8.54 3.29 -5.22
CA VAL A 208 -9.50 4.38 -4.99
C VAL A 208 -8.77 5.66 -4.64
N GLU A 209 -9.13 6.74 -5.33
CA GLU A 209 -8.84 8.11 -4.90
C GLU A 209 -10.05 8.58 -4.07
N GLU A 210 -9.86 8.69 -2.76
CA GLU A 210 -10.94 8.83 -1.77
C GLU A 210 -11.54 10.24 -1.71
N VAL A 211 -10.92 11.23 -2.35
CA VAL A 211 -11.41 12.63 -2.36
C VAL A 211 -12.38 12.83 -3.53
N SER A 212 -11.97 12.40 -4.72
CA SER A 212 -12.72 12.45 -5.98
C SER A 212 -13.67 11.26 -6.15
N GLY A 213 -13.40 10.14 -5.46
CA GLY A 213 -14.14 8.90 -5.63
C GLY A 213 -13.76 8.09 -6.87
N ALA A 214 -12.69 8.47 -7.59
CA ALA A 214 -12.23 7.72 -8.75
C ALA A 214 -11.80 6.31 -8.37
N VAL A 215 -12.18 5.32 -9.18
CA VAL A 215 -11.88 3.89 -8.96
C VAL A 215 -11.36 3.27 -10.24
N VAL A 216 -10.31 2.46 -10.11
CA VAL A 216 -9.85 1.54 -11.17
C VAL A 216 -9.62 0.15 -10.57
N GLU A 217 -9.87 -0.88 -11.38
CA GLU A 217 -9.69 -2.28 -11.00
C GLU A 217 -8.96 -3.04 -12.10
N PHE A 218 -8.11 -3.98 -11.69
CA PHE A 218 -7.33 -4.84 -12.58
C PHE A 218 -7.35 -6.27 -12.07
N THR A 219 -7.23 -7.22 -12.99
CA THR A 219 -6.84 -8.60 -12.69
C THR A 219 -5.53 -8.86 -13.40
N LEU A 220 -4.51 -9.25 -12.64
CA LEU A 220 -3.15 -9.42 -13.14
C LEU A 220 -2.78 -10.89 -13.11
N ASP A 221 -2.28 -11.42 -14.23
CA ASP A 221 -1.92 -12.83 -14.42
C ASP A 221 -0.46 -13.03 -14.89
N THR A 222 0.23 -11.96 -15.28
CA THR A 222 1.64 -11.98 -15.73
C THR A 222 2.52 -11.03 -14.92
N ASP A 223 3.82 -11.36 -14.81
CA ASP A 223 4.81 -10.55 -14.08
C ASP A 223 4.37 -10.21 -12.64
N ILE A 224 3.65 -11.13 -12.01
CA ILE A 224 3.20 -11.02 -10.62
C ILE A 224 4.19 -11.76 -9.70
N PRO A 225 4.27 -11.41 -8.39
CA PRO A 225 5.21 -12.02 -7.47
C PRO A 225 5.28 -13.53 -7.57
N VAL A 226 6.47 -14.12 -7.47
CA VAL A 226 6.65 -15.58 -7.52
C VAL A 226 5.76 -16.24 -6.47
N ALA A 227 5.12 -17.34 -6.83
CA ALA A 227 4.07 -17.95 -6.02
C ALA A 227 4.56 -18.37 -4.62
N THR A 228 5.81 -18.84 -4.55
CA THR A 228 6.51 -19.26 -3.32
C THR A 228 7.24 -18.13 -2.59
N GLN A 229 7.32 -16.93 -3.17
CA GLN A 229 7.95 -15.80 -2.51
C GLN A 229 7.05 -15.27 -1.40
N LEU A 230 7.59 -15.22 -0.17
CA LEU A 230 6.95 -14.52 0.93
C LEU A 230 7.03 -13.01 0.72
N LEU A 231 5.93 -12.32 1.02
CA LEU A 231 5.75 -10.89 0.84
C LEU A 231 5.55 -10.20 2.18
N SER A 232 6.04 -8.97 2.28
CA SER A 232 5.85 -8.12 3.44
C SER A 232 5.27 -6.76 3.03
N PRO A 233 4.40 -6.14 3.84
CA PRO A 233 3.96 -4.78 3.61
C PRO A 233 5.11 -3.78 3.54
N ARG A 234 5.02 -2.86 2.57
CA ARG A 234 6.02 -1.86 2.27
C ARG A 234 5.39 -0.51 1.96
N ASN A 235 5.86 0.53 2.63
CA ASN A 235 5.60 1.93 2.34
C ASN A 235 6.96 2.64 2.23
N SER A 236 7.40 3.00 1.04
CA SER A 236 8.73 3.58 0.84
C SER A 236 8.70 4.77 -0.10
N MET A 237 9.48 5.80 0.24
CA MET A 237 9.83 6.91 -0.62
C MET A 237 11.27 7.31 -0.41
N ASN A 238 11.93 7.78 -1.46
CA ASN A 238 13.22 8.47 -1.35
C ASN A 238 13.19 9.84 -2.03
N ASN A 239 14.18 10.66 -1.73
CA ASN A 239 14.31 12.02 -2.27
C ASN A 239 15.10 12.10 -3.59
N GLY A 240 15.50 10.97 -4.17
CA GLY A 240 16.20 10.92 -5.46
C GLY A 240 17.46 11.80 -5.50
N GLY A 241 18.25 11.80 -4.43
CA GLY A 241 19.46 12.59 -4.29
C GLY A 241 19.24 14.08 -3.95
N THR A 242 18.00 14.56 -3.92
CA THR A 242 17.69 15.95 -3.55
C THR A 242 17.92 16.14 -2.05
N ALA A 243 18.70 17.15 -1.64
CA ALA A 243 18.90 17.53 -0.24
C ALA A 243 17.66 18.24 0.37
N ALA A 244 16.54 17.52 0.38
CA ALA A 244 15.28 17.91 0.98
C ALA A 244 14.49 16.66 1.39
N ALA A 245 13.61 16.80 2.38
CA ALA A 245 12.87 15.68 2.93
C ALA A 245 11.73 15.22 2.00
N VAL A 246 11.44 13.93 2.03
CA VAL A 246 10.18 13.34 1.55
C VAL A 246 9.35 12.84 2.71
N GLY A 247 8.05 12.71 2.52
CA GLY A 247 7.21 12.08 3.53
C GLY A 247 5.82 11.74 3.02
N TYR A 248 5.25 10.73 3.66
CA TYR A 248 3.88 10.28 3.43
C TYR A 248 3.18 10.09 4.77
N ASP A 249 1.86 10.14 4.73
CA ASP A 249 0.98 9.73 5.81
C ASP A 249 0.34 8.38 5.44
N CYS A 250 0.17 7.51 6.43
CA CYS A 250 -0.61 6.29 6.31
C CYS A 250 -1.68 6.24 7.41
N SER A 251 -2.90 5.85 7.05
CA SER A 251 -4.05 5.77 7.95
C SER A 251 -4.36 4.35 8.39
N GLY A 252 -3.74 3.36 7.77
CA GLY A 252 -3.91 1.96 8.14
C GLY A 252 -3.31 1.02 7.10
N VAL A 253 -2.71 -0.05 7.61
CA VAL A 253 -2.31 -1.22 6.83
C VAL A 253 -3.04 -2.43 7.39
N TYR A 254 -3.57 -3.26 6.50
CA TYR A 254 -4.27 -4.50 6.81
C TYR A 254 -3.76 -5.61 5.90
N VAL A 255 -3.43 -6.75 6.48
CA VAL A 255 -3.19 -8.01 5.80
C VAL A 255 -4.09 -9.04 6.44
N GLU A 256 -4.70 -9.89 5.62
CA GLU A 256 -5.47 -11.04 6.07
C GLU A 256 -5.10 -12.25 5.23
N THR A 257 -4.81 -13.35 5.90
CA THR A 257 -4.60 -14.67 5.31
C THR A 257 -5.62 -15.66 5.91
N ASP A 258 -5.99 -16.67 5.13
CA ASP A 258 -6.94 -17.69 5.57
C ASP A 258 -6.33 -18.64 6.62
N TYR A 259 -4.99 -18.66 6.75
CA TYR A 259 -4.23 -19.55 7.64
C TYR A 259 -3.12 -18.82 8.40
#